data_AF-A0A2M7X0H7-F1
#
_entry.id   AF-A0A2M7X0H7-F1
#
_cell.length_a   1.000
_cell.length_b   1.000
_cell.length_c   1.000
_cell.angle_alpha   90.00
_cell.angle_beta   90.00
_cell.angle_gamma   90.00
#
_symmetry.space_group_name_H-M   'P 1'
#
loop_
_entity.id
_entity.type
_entity.pdbx_description
1 polymer ?
#
loop_
_entity_poly.entity_id
_entity_poly.type
_entity_poly.pdbx_seq_one_letter_code
_entity_poly.pdbx_strand_id
1 'polypeptide(L)'
;MQELIILRLDYQTHKEEARNIITARVEFFAQQYGVTYGRIAIRDQRTRWGSCSNKKNLNFNFRVAFLPDEFRDYIIVHEICHLKELNHSKRFWELVSQFFPHYTSIHKQLRNYKLIP
;
A
#
# COMPACT_ATOMS: atom_id res chain seq x y z
N MET A 1 2.37 -18.17 10.39
CA MET A 1 3.38 -18.84 9.54
C MET A 1 3.80 -17.95 8.38
N GLN A 2 2.86 -17.38 7.61
CA GLN A 2 3.14 -16.49 6.45
C GLN A 2 3.74 -15.12 6.84
N GLU A 3 3.27 -14.50 7.93
CA GLU A 3 3.83 -13.25 8.46
C GLU A 3 5.34 -13.34 8.76
N LEU A 4 5.79 -14.43 9.40
CA LEU A 4 7.20 -14.65 9.76
C LEU A 4 8.10 -14.81 8.52
N ILE A 5 7.56 -15.33 7.42
CA ILE A 5 8.29 -15.46 6.15
C ILE A 5 8.52 -14.08 5.54
N ILE A 6 7.46 -13.26 5.48
CA ILE A 6 7.53 -11.90 4.90
C ILE A 6 8.54 -11.03 5.65
N LEU A 7 8.62 -11.16 6.98
CA LEU A 7 9.58 -10.40 7.79
C LEU A 7 11.04 -10.75 7.50
N ARG A 8 11.32 -11.99 7.11
CA ARG A 8 12.67 -12.49 6.83
C ARG A 8 13.13 -12.26 5.39
N LEU A 9 12.27 -11.73 4.53
CA LEU A 9 12.65 -11.41 3.15
C LEU A 9 13.78 -10.39 3.14
N ASP A 10 14.79 -10.66 2.31
CA ASP A 10 15.87 -9.74 2.03
C ASP A 10 15.43 -8.68 1.00
N TYR A 11 15.68 -7.41 1.31
CA TYR A 11 15.26 -6.30 0.47
C TYR A 11 15.98 -6.30 -0.89
N GLN A 12 17.30 -6.53 -0.93
CA GLN A 12 18.05 -6.45 -2.19
C GLN A 12 17.58 -7.50 -3.19
N THR A 13 17.25 -8.69 -2.69
CA THR A 13 16.77 -9.81 -3.49
C THR A 13 15.37 -9.57 -4.06
N HIS A 14 14.47 -8.94 -3.29
CA HIS A 14 13.04 -8.89 -3.64
C HIS A 14 12.55 -7.52 -4.13
N LYS A 15 13.40 -6.48 -4.12
CA LYS A 15 12.98 -5.11 -4.46
C LYS A 15 12.43 -4.97 -5.89
N GLU A 16 13.07 -5.61 -6.87
CA GLU A 16 12.64 -5.51 -8.28
C GLU A 16 11.31 -6.24 -8.52
N GLU A 17 11.15 -7.44 -7.95
CA GLU A 17 9.87 -8.16 -7.96
C GLU A 17 8.75 -7.34 -7.29
N ALA A 18 9.03 -6.81 -6.10
CA ALA A 18 8.08 -5.97 -5.38
C ALA A 18 7.67 -4.73 -6.18
N ARG A 19 8.63 -4.11 -6.90
CA ARG A 19 8.32 -2.96 -7.78
C ARG A 19 7.40 -3.34 -8.91
N ASN A 20 7.63 -4.47 -9.57
CA ASN A 20 6.78 -4.90 -10.67
C ASN A 20 5.35 -5.16 -10.19
N ILE A 21 5.20 -5.91 -9.08
CA ILE A 21 3.89 -6.21 -8.48
C ILE A 21 3.17 -4.92 -8.07
N ILE A 22 3.83 -4.08 -7.28
CA ILE A 22 3.22 -2.87 -6.73
C ILE A 22 2.89 -1.87 -7.84
N THR A 23 3.76 -1.70 -8.84
CA THR A 23 3.53 -0.77 -9.95
C THR A 23 2.31 -1.19 -10.76
N ALA A 24 2.18 -2.47 -11.11
CA ALA A 24 1.03 -2.98 -11.85
C ALA A 24 -0.29 -2.76 -11.09
N ARG A 25 -0.30 -2.99 -9.77
CA ARG A 25 -1.48 -2.71 -8.93
C ARG A 25 -1.78 -1.22 -8.80
N VAL A 26 -0.75 -0.38 -8.64
CA VAL A 26 -0.91 1.07 -8.60
C VAL A 26 -1.50 1.60 -9.90
N GLU A 27 -1.00 1.17 -11.05
CA GLU A 27 -1.50 1.55 -12.37
C GLU A 27 -2.98 1.18 -12.54
N PHE A 28 -3.32 -0.06 -12.18
CA PHE A 28 -4.70 -0.55 -12.20
C PHE A 28 -5.64 0.35 -11.41
N PHE A 29 -5.36 0.58 -10.11
CA PHE A 29 -6.24 1.37 -9.26
C PHE A 29 -6.20 2.86 -9.59
N ALA A 30 -5.06 3.41 -10.00
CA ALA A 30 -4.96 4.81 -10.42
C ALA A 30 -5.87 5.09 -11.63
N GLN A 31 -5.93 4.15 -12.58
CA GLN A 31 -6.86 4.21 -13.70
C GLN A 31 -8.31 4.17 -13.21
N GLN A 32 -8.66 3.25 -12.30
CA GLN A 32 -10.03 3.17 -11.77
C GLN A 32 -10.47 4.45 -11.05
N TYR A 33 -9.57 5.08 -10.30
CA TYR A 33 -9.86 6.34 -9.60
C TYR A 33 -9.74 7.58 -10.50
N GLY A 34 -9.24 7.45 -11.72
CA GLY A 34 -8.97 8.58 -12.63
C GLY A 34 -7.96 9.58 -12.06
N VAL A 35 -6.86 9.09 -11.47
CA VAL A 35 -5.82 9.93 -10.86
C VAL A 35 -4.46 9.72 -11.51
N THR A 36 -3.64 10.77 -11.45
CA THR A 36 -2.22 10.71 -11.79
C THR A 36 -1.37 10.77 -10.52
N TYR A 37 -0.21 10.14 -10.57
CA TYR A 37 0.77 10.10 -9.49
C TYR A 37 2.16 10.50 -10.03
N GLY A 38 3.05 10.86 -9.10
CA GLY A 38 4.46 11.13 -9.39
C GLY A 38 5.24 9.84 -9.53
N ARG A 39 6.38 9.71 -8.83
CA ARG A 39 7.14 8.46 -8.83
C ARG A 39 6.56 7.45 -7.83
N ILE A 40 6.76 6.17 -8.12
CA ILE A 40 6.64 5.07 -7.16
C ILE A 40 8.03 4.73 -6.64
N ALA A 41 8.19 4.63 -5.32
CA ALA A 41 9.44 4.21 -4.69
C ALA A 41 9.22 2.98 -3.80
N ILE A 42 10.01 1.93 -4.04
CA ILE A 42 10.06 0.74 -3.20
C ILE A 42 11.18 0.90 -2.18
N ARG A 43 10.86 0.66 -0.90
CA ARG A 43 11.71 0.93 0.26
C ARG A 43 11.67 -0.22 1.26
N ASP A 44 12.65 -0.27 2.15
CA ASP A 44 12.65 -1.14 3.33
C ASP A 44 12.39 -0.30 4.60
N GLN A 45 11.14 0.10 4.81
CA GLN A 45 10.76 0.99 5.91
C GLN A 45 10.38 0.20 7.16
N ARG A 46 10.95 0.56 8.29
CA ARG A 46 10.73 -0.13 9.58
C ARG A 46 9.33 0.05 10.17
N THR A 47 8.64 1.16 9.88
CA THR A 47 7.47 1.58 10.64
C THR A 47 6.20 1.81 9.82
N ARG A 48 6.26 1.71 8.48
CA ARG A 48 5.10 1.97 7.63
C ARG A 48 5.06 1.08 6.41
N TRP A 49 3.85 0.74 6.00
CA TRP A 49 3.56 -0.02 4.78
C TRP A 49 3.60 0.85 3.52
N GLY A 50 3.14 2.10 3.62
CA GLY A 50 3.13 3.05 2.53
C GLY A 50 3.16 4.50 3.00
N SER A 51 3.30 5.42 2.05
CA SER A 51 3.01 6.85 2.22
C SER A 51 2.89 7.59 0.88
N CYS A 52 1.95 8.51 0.79
CA CYS A 52 1.85 9.51 -0.26
C CYS A 52 2.44 10.86 0.22
N SER A 53 3.18 11.54 -0.65
CA SER A 53 3.71 12.89 -0.38
C SER A 53 2.87 13.97 -1.04
N ASN A 54 2.98 15.22 -0.57
CA ASN A 54 2.32 16.39 -1.20
C ASN A 54 2.70 16.59 -2.69
N LYS A 55 3.84 16.04 -3.12
CA LYS A 55 4.27 16.01 -4.53
C LYS A 55 3.69 14.83 -5.31
N LYS A 56 2.66 14.15 -4.76
CA LYS A 56 2.00 12.96 -5.33
C LYS A 56 2.91 11.75 -5.56
N ASN A 57 4.09 11.70 -4.92
CA ASN A 57 4.93 10.50 -4.97
C ASN A 57 4.39 9.46 -3.98
N LEU A 58 4.30 8.21 -4.45
CA LEU A 58 3.87 7.06 -3.67
C LEU A 58 5.11 6.28 -3.23
N ASN A 59 5.18 5.93 -1.94
CA ASN A 59 6.25 5.13 -1.38
C ASN A 59 5.63 3.89 -0.74
N PHE A 60 6.23 2.73 -0.98
CA PHE A 60 5.77 1.46 -0.41
C PHE A 60 6.92 0.69 0.20
N ASN A 61 6.64 0.01 1.31
CA ASN A 61 7.51 -1.05 1.80
C ASN A 61 7.48 -2.23 0.81
N PHE A 62 8.64 -2.78 0.44
CA PHE A 62 8.70 -3.90 -0.50
C PHE A 62 7.90 -5.13 -0.05
N ARG A 63 7.77 -5.33 1.27
CA ARG A 63 6.98 -6.42 1.86
C ARG A 63 5.49 -6.34 1.52
N VAL A 64 4.97 -5.17 1.14
CA VAL A 64 3.58 -5.02 0.66
C VAL A 64 3.29 -5.94 -0.50
N ALA A 65 4.27 -6.18 -1.39
CA ALA A 65 4.09 -7.06 -2.55
C ALA A 65 3.76 -8.51 -2.15
N PHE A 66 4.25 -8.95 -0.98
CA PHE A 66 4.19 -10.33 -0.50
C PHE A 66 3.12 -10.55 0.59
N LEU A 67 2.38 -9.51 0.95
CA LEU A 67 1.17 -9.67 1.75
C LEU A 67 0.09 -10.41 0.95
N PRO A 68 -0.87 -11.07 1.62
CA PRO A 68 -2.10 -11.51 0.98
C PRO A 68 -2.71 -10.40 0.11
N ASP A 69 -3.24 -10.78 -1.04
CA ASP A 69 -3.68 -9.85 -2.10
C ASP A 69 -4.61 -8.75 -1.58
N GLU A 70 -5.58 -9.11 -0.73
CA GLU A 70 -6.52 -8.17 -0.12
C GLU A 70 -5.81 -7.09 0.71
N PHE A 71 -4.77 -7.45 1.47
CA PHE A 71 -4.00 -6.51 2.29
C PHE A 71 -3.08 -5.65 1.46
N ARG A 72 -2.42 -6.26 0.47
CA ARG A 72 -1.58 -5.54 -0.50
C ARG A 72 -2.39 -4.45 -1.20
N ASP A 73 -3.52 -4.83 -1.77
CA ASP A 73 -4.36 -3.93 -2.55
C ASP A 73 -5.03 -2.87 -1.67
N TYR A 74 -5.42 -3.22 -0.44
CA TYR A 74 -5.92 -2.25 0.53
C TYR A 74 -4.89 -1.16 0.83
N ILE A 75 -3.63 -1.51 1.09
CA ILE A 75 -2.55 -0.55 1.33
C ILE A 75 -2.34 0.33 0.08
N ILE A 76 -2.33 -0.27 -1.11
CA ILE A 76 -2.16 0.48 -2.36
C ILE A 76 -3.30 1.48 -2.59
N VAL A 77 -4.55 1.05 -2.40
CA VAL A 77 -5.72 1.93 -2.49
C VAL A 77 -5.66 3.03 -1.44
N HIS A 78 -5.25 2.73 -0.21
CA HIS A 78 -5.07 3.74 0.84
C HIS A 78 -4.14 4.87 0.39
N GLU A 79 -2.97 4.54 -0.16
CA GLU A 79 -2.02 5.55 -0.64
C GLU A 79 -2.50 6.27 -1.91
N ILE A 80 -3.26 5.60 -2.78
CA ILE A 80 -3.88 6.23 -3.96
C ILE A 80 -4.96 7.23 -3.55
N CYS A 81 -5.78 6.93 -2.53
CA CYS A 81 -6.79 7.86 -2.04
C CYS A 81 -6.16 9.16 -1.52
N HIS A 82 -4.93 9.11 -1.00
CA HIS A 82 -4.18 10.30 -0.61
C HIS A 82 -3.84 11.24 -1.78
N LEU A 83 -3.90 10.78 -3.04
CA LEU A 83 -3.75 11.66 -4.21
C LEU A 83 -4.93 12.63 -4.39
N LYS A 84 -6.09 12.33 -3.79
CA LYS A 84 -7.29 13.19 -3.77
C LYS A 84 -7.52 13.86 -2.43
N GLU A 85 -7.18 13.20 -1.32
CA GLU A 85 -7.45 13.67 0.05
C GLU A 85 -6.28 13.33 0.99
N LEU A 86 -5.48 14.32 1.38
CA LEU A 86 -4.22 14.08 2.11
C LEU A 86 -4.40 13.67 3.58
N ASN A 87 -5.57 13.91 4.16
CA ASN A 87 -5.91 13.54 5.53
C ASN A 87 -6.91 12.37 5.53
N HIS A 88 -7.10 11.72 6.69
CA HIS A 88 -8.07 10.64 6.87
C HIS A 88 -9.49 11.15 7.19
N SER A 89 -9.96 12.19 6.50
CA SER A 89 -11.32 12.72 6.65
C SER A 89 -12.39 11.74 6.20
N LYS A 90 -13.67 12.08 6.42
CA LYS A 90 -14.81 11.29 5.92
C LYS A 90 -14.70 11.02 4.41
N ARG A 91 -14.32 12.03 3.63
CA ARG A 91 -14.14 11.92 2.17
C ARG A 91 -13.04 10.94 1.78
N PHE A 92 -11.95 10.87 2.56
CA PHE A 92 -10.91 9.86 2.34
C PHE A 92 -11.47 8.45 2.49
N TRP A 93 -12.22 8.19 3.57
CA TRP A 93 -12.80 6.87 3.80
C TRP A 93 -13.92 6.52 2.81
N GLU A 94 -14.65 7.51 2.32
CA GLU A 94 -15.59 7.34 1.20
C GLU A 94 -14.87 6.95 -0.11
N LEU A 95 -13.65 7.41 -0.34
CA LEU A 95 -12.85 6.97 -1.49
C LEU A 95 -12.36 5.53 -1.30
N VAL A 96 -11.85 5.19 -0.11
CA VAL A 96 -11.36 3.83 0.19
C VAL A 96 -12.50 2.80 0.07
N SER A 97 -13.70 3.13 0.55
CA SER A 97 -14.83 2.20 0.55
C SER A 97 -15.37 1.85 -0.83
N GLN A 98 -15.00 2.59 -1.89
CA GLN A 98 -15.37 2.26 -3.29
C GLN A 98 -14.85 0.89 -3.73
N PHE A 99 -13.65 0.52 -3.27
CA PHE A 99 -13.05 -0.80 -3.54
C PHE A 99 -13.04 -1.71 -2.31
N PHE A 100 -13.03 -1.12 -1.10
CA PHE A 100 -12.99 -1.87 0.15
C PHE A 100 -14.14 -1.45 1.08
N PRO A 101 -15.40 -1.85 0.78
CA PRO A 101 -16.55 -1.48 1.59
C PRO A 101 -16.45 -1.96 3.05
N HIS A 102 -15.66 -3.01 3.31
CA HIS A 102 -15.40 -3.56 4.65
C HIS A 102 -13.99 -3.23 5.17
N TYR A 103 -13.42 -2.08 4.74
CA TYR A 103 -12.06 -1.68 5.08
C TYR A 103 -11.74 -1.68 6.58
N THR A 104 -12.73 -1.49 7.45
CA THR A 104 -12.53 -1.49 8.91
C THR A 104 -12.07 -2.86 9.42
N SER A 105 -12.59 -3.95 8.85
CA SER A 105 -12.17 -5.32 9.16
C SER A 105 -10.75 -5.57 8.67
N ILE A 106 -10.46 -5.20 7.42
CA ILE A 106 -9.14 -5.33 6.82
C ILE A 106 -8.10 -4.55 7.62
N HIS A 107 -8.39 -3.29 7.96
CA HIS A 107 -7.51 -2.46 8.77
C HIS A 107 -7.25 -3.07 10.15
N LYS A 108 -8.26 -3.68 10.78
CA LYS A 108 -8.09 -4.39 12.05
C LYS A 108 -7.18 -5.60 11.91
N GLN A 109 -7.35 -6.40 10.85
CA GLN A 109 -6.52 -7.59 10.59
C GLN A 109 -5.09 -7.20 10.24
N LEU A 110 -4.88 -6.12 9.50
CA LEU A 110 -3.56 -5.64 9.12
C LEU A 110 -2.70 -5.25 10.33
N ARG A 111 -3.29 -4.91 11.48
CA ARG A 111 -2.54 -4.67 12.73
C ARG A 111 -1.82 -5.89 13.28
N ASN A 112 -2.18 -7.10 12.83
CA ASN A 112 -1.45 -8.33 13.18
C ASN A 112 -0.15 -8.44 12.37
N TYR A 113 -0.11 -7.84 11.18
CA TYR A 113 1.09 -7.71 10.37
C TYR A 113 1.91 -6.52 10.90
N LYS A 114 2.90 -6.81 11.74
CA LYS A 114 3.81 -5.79 12.29
C LYS A 114 5.10 -5.76 11.51
N LEU A 115 5.41 -4.61 10.90
CA LEU A 115 6.79 -4.29 10.55
C LEU A 115 7.57 -4.14 11.88
N ILE A 116 8.66 -4.88 12.01
CA ILE A 116 9.50 -4.84 13.21
C ILE A 116 10.53 -3.71 13.04
N PRO A 117 10.68 -2.79 14.01
CA PRO A 117 11.72 -1.77 14.02
C PRO A 117 13.15 -2.30 14.05
#